data_AF-A0A3A4JRH4-F1
#
_entry.id   AF-A0A3A4JRH4-F1
#
_cell.length_a   1.000
_cell.length_b   1.000
_cell.length_c   1.000
_cell.angle_alpha   90.00
_cell.angle_beta   90.00
_cell.angle_gamma   90.00
#
_symmetry.space_group_name_H-M   'P 1'
#
loop_
_entity.id
_entity.type
_entity.pdbx_description
1 polymer ?
#
loop_
_entity_poly.entity_id
_entity_poly.type
_entity_poly.pdbx_seq_one_letter_code
_entity_poly.pdbx_strand_id
1 'polypeptide(L)'
;MKVLDLLTRRLVDAKLSQETQASFEKMIHRVKAFIYFLNAYTLIVWGWLILEFFSKSQIRVPTLASTLYLTLVGAYVGDKEILRMQKKYASRGLRGELFVLLWMFTLIILVALVTLWGNGHGYRLPPDLPIISGTVLCFWLISEGVKSRRQKKR
;
A
#
# COMPACT_ATOMS: atom_id res chain seq x y z
N MET A 1 24.07 14.81 -48.77
CA MET A 1 23.35 13.58 -48.36
C MET A 1 23.43 13.28 -46.85
N LYS A 2 24.57 13.47 -46.16
CA LYS A 2 24.71 13.21 -44.70
C LYS A 2 23.83 14.09 -43.77
N VAL A 3 23.52 15.32 -44.16
CA VAL A 3 22.74 16.26 -43.32
C VAL A 3 21.27 15.83 -43.20
N LEU A 4 20.69 15.25 -44.26
CA LEU A 4 19.30 14.81 -44.25
C LEU A 4 19.09 13.61 -43.32
N ASP A 5 20.03 12.66 -43.29
CA ASP A 5 20.01 11.49 -42.39
C ASP A 5 20.17 11.89 -40.91
N LEU A 6 20.88 12.98 -40.64
CA LEU A 6 21.08 13.49 -39.29
C LEU A 6 19.84 14.18 -38.74
N LEU A 7 19.09 14.88 -39.60
CA LEU A 7 17.83 15.52 -39.25
C LEU A 7 16.70 14.51 -39.04
N THR A 8 16.61 13.47 -39.88
CA THR A 8 15.61 12.39 -39.70
C THR A 8 15.84 11.63 -38.40
N ARG A 9 17.09 11.29 -38.05
CA ARG A 9 17.39 10.64 -36.76
C ARG A 9 16.98 11.49 -35.57
N ARG A 10 17.31 12.79 -35.57
CA ARG A 10 16.92 13.71 -34.48
C ARG A 10 15.41 13.84 -34.32
N LEU A 11 14.66 13.87 -35.42
CA LEU A 11 13.20 13.93 -35.38
C LEU A 11 12.58 12.63 -34.83
N VAL A 12 13.15 11.47 -35.20
CA VAL A 12 12.73 10.17 -34.66
C VAL A 12 13.00 10.10 -33.17
N ASP A 13 14.20 10.47 -32.71
CA ASP A 13 14.57 10.45 -31.29
C ASP A 13 13.70 11.40 -30.45
N ALA A 14 13.41 12.60 -30.97
CA ALA A 14 12.53 13.55 -30.29
C ALA A 14 11.10 13.02 -30.16
N LYS A 15 10.56 12.40 -31.22
CA LYS A 15 9.23 11.80 -31.20
C LYS A 15 9.17 10.59 -30.24
N LEU A 16 10.19 9.75 -30.25
CA LEU A 16 10.30 8.59 -29.36
C LEU A 16 10.38 9.02 -27.89
N SER A 17 11.13 10.09 -27.61
CA SER A 17 11.21 10.70 -26.28
C SER A 17 9.86 11.27 -25.82
N GLN A 18 9.11 11.94 -26.69
CA GLN A 18 7.77 12.46 -26.38
C GLN A 18 6.75 11.36 -26.11
N GLU A 19 6.70 10.32 -26.94
CA GLU A 19 5.81 9.16 -26.73
C GLU A 19 6.14 8.43 -25.42
N THR A 20 7.42 8.28 -25.11
CA THR A 20 7.89 7.67 -23.85
C THR A 20 7.49 8.53 -22.63
N GLN A 21 7.66 9.85 -22.70
CA GLN A 21 7.25 10.76 -21.63
C GLN A 21 5.73 10.75 -21.41
N ALA A 22 4.93 10.81 -22.49
CA ALA A 22 3.47 10.78 -22.39
C ALA A 22 2.96 9.45 -21.81
N SER A 23 3.58 8.32 -22.18
CA SER A 23 3.27 7.01 -21.59
C SER A 23 3.61 6.96 -20.10
N PHE A 24 4.76 7.53 -19.72
CA PHE A 24 5.20 7.60 -18.33
C PHE A 24 4.29 8.46 -17.46
N GLU A 25 3.82 9.61 -17.95
CA GLU A 25 2.86 10.46 -17.23
C GLU A 25 1.51 9.77 -17.01
N LYS A 26 0.97 9.10 -18.04
CA LYS A 26 -0.25 8.29 -17.91
C LYS A 26 -0.09 7.20 -16.85
N MET A 27 1.06 6.53 -16.83
CA MET A 27 1.38 5.51 -15.82
C MET A 27 1.42 6.11 -14.42
N ILE A 28 2.10 7.25 -14.22
CA ILE A 28 2.15 7.95 -12.92
C ILE A 28 0.75 8.33 -12.45
N HIS A 29 -0.10 8.85 -13.35
CA HIS A 29 -1.45 9.27 -12.98
C HIS A 29 -2.30 8.08 -12.51
N ARG A 30 -2.22 6.94 -13.20
CA ARG A 30 -2.90 5.68 -12.81
C ARG A 30 -2.43 5.18 -11.44
N VAL A 31 -1.12 5.19 -11.18
CA VAL A 31 -0.55 4.77 -9.89
C VAL A 31 -1.01 5.70 -8.76
N LYS A 32 -1.00 7.02 -9.00
CA LYS A 32 -1.52 7.99 -8.02
C LYS A 32 -3.00 7.76 -7.72
N ALA A 33 -3.84 7.60 -8.74
CA ALA A 33 -5.27 7.34 -8.58
C ALA A 33 -5.52 6.06 -7.76
N PHE A 34 -4.77 4.99 -8.06
CA PHE A 34 -4.85 3.73 -7.30
C PHE A 34 -4.43 3.91 -5.83
N ILE A 35 -3.38 4.67 -5.55
CA ILE A 35 -2.97 4.97 -4.16
C ILE A 35 -4.06 5.76 -3.42
N TYR A 36 -4.66 6.76 -4.06
CA TYR A 36 -5.77 7.50 -3.46
C TYR A 36 -6.97 6.60 -3.15
N PHE A 37 -7.33 5.73 -4.11
CA PHE A 37 -8.38 4.75 -3.91
C PHE A 37 -8.06 3.79 -2.75
N LEU A 38 -6.84 3.26 -2.69
CA LEU A 38 -6.40 2.37 -1.62
C LEU A 38 -6.45 3.06 -0.25
N ASN A 39 -6.01 4.32 -0.17
CA ASN A 39 -6.06 5.10 1.07
C ASN A 39 -7.51 5.36 1.51
N ALA A 40 -8.39 5.73 0.58
CA ALA A 40 -9.82 5.92 0.88
C ALA A 40 -10.43 4.61 1.39
N TYR A 41 -10.16 3.50 0.71
CA TYR A 41 -10.66 2.18 1.13
C TYR A 41 -10.09 1.72 2.47
N THR A 42 -8.82 2.05 2.76
CA THR A 42 -8.20 1.83 4.06
C THR A 42 -8.97 2.53 5.17
N LEU A 43 -9.31 3.81 4.99
CA LEU A 43 -10.07 4.58 5.98
C LEU A 43 -11.47 4.00 6.19
N ILE A 44 -12.11 3.51 5.13
CA ILE A 44 -13.43 2.85 5.23
C ILE A 44 -13.33 1.59 6.09
N VAL A 45 -12.42 0.67 5.76
CA VAL A 45 -12.26 -0.59 6.51
C VAL A 45 -11.81 -0.32 7.94
N TRP A 46 -10.87 0.59 8.14
CA TRP A 46 -10.38 1.00 9.45
C TRP A 46 -11.50 1.58 10.31
N GLY A 47 -12.30 2.52 9.77
CA GLY A 47 -13.45 3.08 10.46
C GLY A 47 -14.51 2.04 10.80
N TRP A 48 -14.74 1.08 9.90
CA TRP A 48 -15.69 0.00 10.13
C TRP A 48 -15.24 -0.96 11.24
N LEU A 49 -13.95 -1.30 11.30
CA LEU A 49 -13.40 -2.11 12.40
C LEU A 49 -13.49 -1.40 13.75
N ILE A 50 -13.29 -0.09 13.77
CA ILE A 50 -13.50 0.73 14.97
C ILE A 50 -14.97 0.72 15.38
N LEU A 51 -15.89 0.87 14.43
CA LEU A 51 -17.32 0.78 14.69
C LEU A 51 -17.71 -0.62 15.19
N GLU A 52 -17.16 -1.68 14.63
CA GLU A 52 -17.37 -3.05 15.11
C GLU A 52 -16.92 -3.21 16.56
N PHE A 53 -15.76 -2.65 16.90
CA PHE A 53 -15.25 -2.66 18.28
C PHE A 53 -16.19 -1.93 19.25
N PHE A 54 -16.54 -0.67 18.94
CA PHE A 54 -17.37 0.14 19.83
C PHE A 54 -18.83 -0.33 19.89
N SER A 55 -19.35 -0.94 18.82
CA SER A 55 -20.67 -1.56 18.79
C SER A 55 -20.72 -2.93 19.47
N LYS A 56 -19.63 -3.39 20.09
CA LYS A 56 -19.55 -4.69 20.78
C LYS A 56 -19.92 -5.85 19.84
N SER A 57 -19.47 -5.77 18.59
CA SER A 57 -19.74 -6.74 17.53
C SER A 57 -21.20 -6.85 17.07
N GLN A 58 -22.05 -5.85 17.36
CA GLN A 58 -23.39 -5.75 16.77
C GLN A 58 -23.32 -5.43 15.26
N ILE A 59 -22.40 -4.56 14.88
CA ILE A 59 -22.08 -4.28 13.47
C ILE A 59 -20.81 -5.06 13.16
N ARG A 60 -20.89 -6.02 12.25
CA ARG A 60 -19.71 -6.79 11.81
C ARG A 60 -19.22 -6.28 10.47
N VAL A 61 -17.91 -6.16 10.33
CA VAL A 61 -17.29 -5.95 9.03
C VAL A 61 -17.53 -7.20 8.17
N PRO A 62 -18.08 -7.06 6.95
CA PRO A 62 -18.18 -8.18 6.04
C PRO A 62 -16.80 -8.73 5.71
N THR A 63 -16.59 -10.03 5.83
CA THR A 63 -15.30 -10.68 5.51
C THR A 63 -14.84 -10.38 4.08
N LEU A 64 -15.78 -10.18 3.15
CA LEU A 64 -15.51 -9.75 1.78
C LEU A 64 -14.75 -8.41 1.73
N ALA A 65 -15.12 -7.45 2.58
CA ALA A 65 -14.48 -6.14 2.63
C ALA A 65 -13.03 -6.25 3.10
N SER A 66 -12.79 -7.01 4.17
CA SER A 66 -11.45 -7.30 4.69
C SER A 66 -10.59 -8.07 3.69
N THR A 67 -11.17 -9.04 2.98
CA THR A 67 -10.48 -9.83 1.94
C THR A 67 -10.12 -8.97 0.74
N LEU A 68 -11.06 -8.16 0.24
CA LEU A 68 -10.82 -7.23 -0.86
C LEU A 68 -9.71 -6.25 -0.49
N TYR A 69 -9.75 -5.74 0.74
CA TYR A 69 -8.75 -4.83 1.26
C TYR A 69 -7.36 -5.46 1.25
N LEU A 70 -7.20 -6.64 1.84
CA LEU A 70 -5.92 -7.36 1.84
C LEU A 70 -5.43 -7.70 0.44
N THR A 71 -6.34 -8.04 -0.47
CA THR A 71 -6.00 -8.30 -1.88
C THR A 71 -5.46 -7.04 -2.55
N LEU A 72 -6.10 -5.88 -2.36
CA LEU A 72 -5.65 -4.61 -2.93
C LEU A 72 -4.31 -4.16 -2.34
N VAL A 73 -4.12 -4.30 -1.03
CA VAL A 73 -2.83 -3.99 -0.37
C VAL A 73 -1.75 -4.94 -0.87
N GLY A 74 -2.04 -6.24 -0.99
CA GLY A 74 -1.09 -7.23 -1.52
C GLY A 74 -0.70 -6.93 -2.96
N ALA A 75 -1.67 -6.60 -3.82
CA ALA A 75 -1.42 -6.19 -5.20
C ALA A 75 -0.54 -4.92 -5.27
N TYR A 76 -0.82 -3.93 -4.42
CA TYR A 76 -0.01 -2.71 -4.32
C TYR A 76 1.44 -2.99 -3.90
N VAL A 77 1.63 -3.81 -2.86
CA VAL A 77 2.96 -4.20 -2.37
C VAL A 77 3.70 -5.00 -3.44
N GLY A 78 3.03 -5.95 -4.10
CA GLY A 78 3.58 -6.77 -5.17
C GLY A 78 4.06 -5.92 -6.35
N ASP A 79 3.21 -5.04 -6.88
CA ASP A 79 3.56 -4.14 -7.99
C ASP A 79 4.76 -3.25 -7.63
N LYS A 80 4.74 -2.68 -6.42
CA LYS A 80 5.84 -1.85 -5.91
C LYS A 80 7.16 -2.63 -5.82
N GLU A 81 7.16 -3.85 -5.32
CA GLU A 81 8.36 -4.67 -5.21
C GLU A 81 8.87 -5.13 -6.59
N ILE A 82 7.98 -5.47 -7.54
CA ILE A 82 8.36 -5.79 -8.93
C ILE A 82 9.04 -4.58 -9.60
N LEU A 83 8.46 -3.39 -9.48
CA LEU A 83 9.02 -2.15 -10.02
C LEU A 83 10.38 -1.81 -9.40
N ARG A 84 10.52 -2.05 -8.08
CA ARG A 84 11.80 -1.93 -7.40
C ARG A 84 12.79 -2.96 -7.96
N MET A 85 12.37 -4.22 -8.15
CA MET A 85 13.21 -5.28 -8.70
C MET A 85 13.82 -4.90 -10.05
N GLN A 86 13.02 -4.33 -10.95
CA GLN A 86 13.41 -3.90 -12.30
C GLN A 86 14.25 -2.61 -12.36
N LYS A 87 14.75 -2.07 -11.23
CA LYS A 87 15.55 -0.82 -11.15
C LYS A 87 14.86 0.45 -11.69
N LYS A 88 13.58 0.39 -12.07
CA LYS A 88 12.83 1.54 -12.62
C LYS A 88 12.35 2.55 -11.57
N TYR A 89 12.44 2.24 -10.29
CA TYR A 89 11.98 3.13 -9.21
C TYR A 89 12.95 3.15 -8.01
N ALA A 90 13.51 4.33 -7.74
CA ALA A 90 14.14 4.65 -6.45
C ALA A 90 13.04 5.07 -5.46
N SER A 91 12.73 4.18 -4.53
CA SER A 91 11.70 4.34 -3.51
C SER A 91 11.93 5.60 -2.64
N ARG A 92 11.08 6.64 -2.76
CA ARG A 92 10.97 7.71 -1.74
C ARG A 92 10.30 7.12 -0.47
N GLY A 93 11.03 7.14 0.64
CA GLY A 93 10.97 6.15 1.71
C GLY A 93 9.85 6.21 2.76
N LEU A 94 9.00 7.23 2.84
CA LEU A 94 8.27 7.49 4.11
C LEU A 94 6.79 7.07 4.15
N ARG A 95 6.13 6.83 3.00
CA ARG A 95 4.66 6.63 3.01
C ARG A 95 4.20 5.25 3.50
N GLY A 96 5.07 4.24 3.44
CA GLY A 96 4.72 2.89 3.88
C GLY A 96 4.73 2.72 5.40
N GLU A 97 5.55 3.49 6.11
CA GLU A 97 5.71 3.38 7.57
C GLU A 97 4.46 3.89 8.30
N LEU A 98 3.91 5.03 7.89
CA LEU A 98 2.68 5.58 8.47
C LEU A 98 1.51 4.60 8.42
N PHE A 99 1.41 3.83 7.34
CA PHE A 99 0.36 2.84 7.16
C PHE A 99 0.51 1.67 8.12
N VAL A 100 1.72 1.18 8.31
CA VAL A 100 2.01 0.10 9.27
C VAL A 100 1.77 0.59 10.70
N LEU A 101 2.24 1.79 11.01
CA LEU A 101 2.01 2.43 12.31
C LEU A 101 0.52 2.55 12.60
N LEU A 102 -0.30 3.01 11.64
CA LEU A 102 -1.76 3.08 11.80
C LEU A 102 -2.35 1.75 12.28
N TRP A 103 -2.06 0.65 11.59
CA TRP A 103 -2.61 -0.67 11.93
C TRP A 103 -2.06 -1.22 13.25
N MET A 104 -0.76 -1.08 13.49
CA MET A 104 -0.12 -1.55 14.72
C MET A 104 -0.62 -0.77 15.94
N PHE A 105 -0.70 0.56 15.86
CA PHE A 105 -1.25 1.37 16.93
C PHE A 105 -2.73 1.05 17.18
N THR A 106 -3.52 0.87 16.12
CA THR A 106 -4.93 0.50 16.26
C THR A 106 -5.07 -0.84 16.99
N LEU A 107 -4.30 -1.85 16.58
CA LEU A 107 -4.30 -3.15 17.25
C LEU A 107 -3.92 -3.03 18.73
N ILE A 108 -2.81 -2.35 19.04
CA ILE A 108 -2.31 -2.17 20.42
C ILE A 108 -3.34 -1.43 21.28
N ILE A 109 -3.91 -0.33 20.77
CA ILE A 109 -4.90 0.47 21.51
C ILE A 109 -6.14 -0.36 21.79
N LEU A 110 -6.69 -1.06 20.78
CA LEU A 110 -7.91 -1.85 20.98
C LEU A 110 -7.68 -3.06 21.89
N VAL A 111 -6.50 -3.71 21.82
CA VAL A 111 -6.11 -4.76 22.77
C VAL A 111 -5.97 -4.21 24.19
N ALA A 112 -5.35 -3.04 24.36
CA ALA A 112 -5.24 -2.37 25.66
C ALA A 112 -6.63 -2.02 26.22
N LEU A 113 -7.55 -1.52 25.39
CA LEU A 113 -8.92 -1.22 25.81
C LEU A 113 -9.68 -2.49 26.24
N VAL A 114 -9.54 -3.60 25.52
CA VAL A 114 -10.17 -4.87 25.94
C VAL A 114 -9.56 -5.41 27.22
N THR A 115 -8.25 -5.32 27.39
CA THR A 115 -7.60 -5.86 28.60
C THR A 115 -7.90 -5.01 29.84
N LEU A 116 -7.97 -3.68 29.70
CA LEU A 116 -8.22 -2.76 30.81
C LEU A 116 -9.71 -2.61 31.13
N TRP A 117 -10.58 -2.55 30.12
CA TRP A 117 -12.02 -2.26 30.27
C TRP A 117 -12.92 -3.42 29.82
N GLY A 118 -12.38 -4.56 29.39
CA GLY A 118 -13.18 -5.68 28.88
C GLY A 118 -13.85 -6.55 29.94
N ASN A 119 -13.40 -6.51 31.20
CA ASN A 119 -14.03 -7.25 32.30
C ASN A 119 -15.40 -6.64 32.64
N GLY A 120 -16.44 -7.10 31.94
CA GLY A 120 -17.86 -6.80 32.21
C GLY A 120 -18.57 -5.97 31.13
N HIS A 121 -17.85 -5.29 30.23
CA HIS A 121 -18.47 -4.39 29.25
C HIS A 121 -18.80 -5.03 27.89
N GLY A 122 -18.34 -6.27 27.64
CA GLY A 122 -18.66 -7.01 26.41
C GLY A 122 -17.89 -6.55 25.16
N TYR A 123 -16.83 -5.75 25.32
CA TYR A 123 -15.95 -5.40 24.21
C TYR A 123 -15.23 -6.65 23.70
N ARG A 124 -15.24 -6.82 22.37
CA ARG A 124 -14.56 -7.91 21.69
C ARG A 124 -13.72 -7.32 20.56
N LEU A 125 -12.53 -7.87 20.36
CA LEU A 125 -11.70 -7.52 19.23
C LEU A 125 -12.37 -8.02 17.94
N PRO A 126 -12.47 -7.17 16.90
CA PRO A 126 -12.88 -7.63 15.58
C PRO A 126 -11.95 -8.75 15.10
N PRO A 127 -12.47 -9.87 14.59
CA PRO A 127 -11.65 -11.03 14.20
C PRO A 127 -10.68 -10.69 13.05
N ASP A 128 -11.07 -9.76 12.18
CA ASP A 128 -10.29 -9.36 11.02
C ASP A 128 -9.13 -8.41 11.37
N LEU A 129 -9.20 -7.69 12.49
CA LEU A 129 -8.18 -6.72 12.91
C LEU A 129 -6.79 -7.35 13.08
N PRO A 130 -6.60 -8.46 13.85
CA PRO A 130 -5.29 -9.09 13.97
C PRO A 130 -4.79 -9.68 12.66
N ILE A 131 -5.69 -10.21 11.82
CA ILE A 131 -5.35 -10.75 10.49
C ILE A 131 -4.80 -9.63 9.60
N ILE A 132 -5.51 -8.50 9.53
CA ILE A 132 -5.12 -7.35 8.74
C ILE A 132 -3.78 -6.78 9.23
N SER A 133 -3.69 -6.51 10.52
CA SER A 133 -2.49 -5.90 11.12
C SER A 133 -1.26 -6.80 10.94
N GLY A 134 -1.40 -8.10 11.17
CA GLY A 134 -0.33 -9.08 10.97
C GLY A 134 0.12 -9.17 9.51
N THR A 135 -0.83 -9.17 8.57
CA THR A 135 -0.52 -9.23 7.13
C THR A 135 0.21 -7.96 6.66
N VAL A 136 -0.25 -6.78 7.10
CA VAL A 136 0.40 -5.50 6.78
C VAL A 136 1.83 -5.46 7.35
N LEU A 137 2.02 -5.95 8.57
CA LEU A 137 3.36 -6.06 9.18
C LEU A 137 4.26 -7.01 8.38
N CYS A 138 3.75 -8.18 7.98
CA CYS A 138 4.48 -9.12 7.13
C CYS A 138 4.93 -8.48 5.79
N PHE A 139 4.03 -7.76 5.12
CA PHE A 139 4.37 -7.05 3.88
C PHE A 139 5.45 -5.99 4.09
N TRP A 140 5.40 -5.27 5.22
CA TRP A 140 6.43 -4.31 5.56
C TRP A 140 7.78 -4.98 5.84
N LEU A 141 7.82 -6.05 6.63
CA LEU A 141 9.04 -6.82 6.92
C LEU A 141 9.68 -7.39 5.64
N ILE A 142 8.88 -7.94 4.73
CA ILE A 142 9.35 -8.42 3.42
C ILE A 142 9.96 -7.25 2.63
N SER A 143 9.28 -6.11 2.58
CA SER A 143 9.75 -4.91 1.88
C SER A 143 11.08 -4.39 2.44
N GLU A 144 11.23 -4.36 3.77
CA GLU A 144 12.48 -3.96 4.44
C GLU A 144 13.61 -4.96 4.19
N GLY A 145 13.31 -6.27 4.25
CA GLY A 145 14.28 -7.32 3.94
C GLY A 145 14.85 -7.19 2.52
N VAL A 146 14.01 -6.85 1.53
CA VAL A 146 14.45 -6.61 0.15
C VAL A 146 15.33 -5.36 0.04
N LYS A 147 15.01 -4.28 0.77
CA LYS A 147 15.83 -3.05 0.79
C LYS A 147 17.21 -3.29 1.37
N SER A 148 17.29 -3.94 2.54
CA SER A 148 18.54 -4.20 3.26
C SER A 148 19.53 -5.01 2.41
N ARG A 149 19.06 -6.07 1.73
CA ARG A 149 19.91 -6.89 0.84
C ARG A 149 20.47 -6.13 -0.37
N ARG A 150 19.78 -5.08 -0.83
CA ARG A 150 20.23 -4.26 -1.97
C ARG A 150 21.25 -3.21 -1.58
N GLN A 151 21.13 -2.61 -0.39
CA GLN A 151 22.15 -1.70 0.12
C GLN A 151 23.49 -2.41 0.32
N LYS A 152 23.48 -3.67 0.75
CA LYS A 152 24.70 -4.48 0.93
C LYS A 152 25.41 -4.91 -0.38
N LYS A 153 24.74 -4.77 -1.54
CA LYS A 153 25.29 -5.09 -2.88
C LYS A 153 25.81 -3.87 -3.64
N ARG A 154 25.63 -2.66 -3.10
CA ARG A 154 26.26 -1.43 -3.60
C ARG A 154 27.49 -1.13 -2.78
#